data_AF-A0A6A1VR44-F1
#
_entry.id   AF-A0A6A1VR44-F1
#
_cell.length_a   1.000
_cell.length_b   1.000
_cell.length_c   1.000
_cell.angle_alpha   90.00
_cell.angle_beta   90.00
_cell.angle_gamma   90.00
#
_symmetry.space_group_name_H-M   'P 1'
#
loop_
_entity.id
_entity.type
_entity.pdbx_description
1 polymer ?
#
loop_
_entity_poly.entity_id
_entity_poly.type
_entity_poly.pdbx_seq_one_letter_code
_entity_poly.pdbx_strand_id
1 'polypeptide(L)' 'MAMDPLVGEALTAVRALEIALSSRWDRVFFETDSKLLSEDVNSEDQPLCWKTVAEVLALRREFRMQPDWSFCWIPRKLNQ' A
#
# COMPACT_ATOMS: atom_id res chain seq x y z
N MET A 1 23.33 0.63 7.77
CA MET A 1 22.34 -0.42 8.10
C MET A 1 21.31 -0.42 6.98
N ALA A 2 21.08 -1.56 6.32
CA ALA A 2 20.07 -1.63 5.26
C ALA A 2 18.68 -1.67 5.92
N MET A 3 17.79 -0.78 5.49
CA MET A 3 16.38 -0.85 5.85
C MET A 3 15.77 -2.10 5.23
N ASP A 4 14.87 -2.75 5.95
CA ASP A 4 14.10 -3.87 5.43
C ASP A 4 13.31 -3.40 4.20
N PRO A 5 13.51 -3.99 3.01
CA PRO A 5 12.91 -3.49 1.78
C PRO A 5 11.39 -3.32 1.89
N LEU A 6 10.71 -4.26 2.53
CA LEU A 6 9.26 -4.22 2.68
C LEU A 6 8.78 -3.03 3.52
N VAL A 7 9.58 -2.58 4.50
CA VAL A 7 9.26 -1.38 5.29
C VAL A 7 9.37 -0.12 4.42
N GLY A 8 10.37 -0.06 3.53
CA GLY A 8 10.48 1.01 2.55
C GLY A 8 9.29 1.06 1.59
N GLU A 9 8.84 -0.09 1.09
CA GLU A 9 7.66 -0.21 0.23
C GLU A 9 6.39 0.26 0.96
N ALA A 10 6.18 -0.20 2.20
CA ALA A 10 5.02 0.17 3.00
C ALA A 10 4.97 1.68 3.29
N LEU A 11 6.10 2.29 3.66
CA LEU A 11 6.18 3.74 3.86
C LEU A 11 5.92 4.52 2.57
N THR A 12 6.43 4.03 1.44
CA THR A 12 6.18 4.65 0.13
C THR A 12 4.70 4.59 -0.23
N ALA A 13 4.03 3.47 0.01
CA ALA A 13 2.60 3.33 -0.20
C ALA A 13 1.77 4.26 0.72
N VAL A 14 2.12 4.36 2.01
CA VAL A 14 1.49 5.33 2.92
C VAL A 14 1.69 6.76 2.44
N ARG A 15 2.88 7.10 1.95
CA ARG A 15 3.14 8.44 1.42
C ARG A 15 2.30 8.75 0.17
N ALA A 16 2.15 7.78 -0.73
CA ALA A 16 1.27 7.92 -1.89
C ALA A 16 -0.20 8.11 -1.47
N LEU A 17 -0.64 7.36 -0.45
CA LEU A 17 -1.98 7.49 0.13
C LEU A 17 -2.24 8.91 0.68
N GLU A 18 -1.31 9.45 1.46
CA GLU A 18 -1.39 10.82 1.98
C GLU A 18 -1.53 11.86 0.86
N ILE A 19 -0.78 11.69 -0.23
CA ILE A 19 -0.84 12.59 -1.39
C ILE A 19 -2.23 12.51 -2.03
N ALA A 20 -2.75 11.30 -2.28
CA ALA A 20 -4.08 11.11 -2.85
C ALA A 20 -5.18 11.74 -1.99
N LEU A 21 -5.12 11.53 -0.67
CA LEU A 21 -6.06 12.12 0.30
C LEU A 21 -6.00 13.66 0.28
N SER A 22 -4.79 14.22 0.32
CA SER A 22 -4.59 15.68 0.29
C SER A 22 -5.07 16.33 -1.02
N SER A 23 -4.97 15.58 -2.13
CA SER A 23 -5.38 16.01 -3.46
C SER A 23 -6.88 15.84 -3.71
N ARG A 24 -7.60 15.17 -2.80
CA ARG A 24 -9.04 14.87 -2.91
C ARG A 24 -9.41 14.21 -4.23
N TRP A 25 -8.59 13.26 -4.68
CA TRP A 25 -8.90 12.51 -5.89
C TRP A 25 -10.11 11.60 -5.66
N ASP A 26 -11.09 11.67 -6.57
CA ASP A 26 -12.31 10.86 -6.46
C ASP A 26 -12.02 9.38 -6.67
N ARG A 27 -11.07 9.05 -7.54
CA ARG A 27 -10.70 7.67 -7.92
C ARG A 27 -9.20 7.52 -8.08
N VAL A 28 -8.62 6.50 -7.44
CA VAL A 28 -7.16 6.28 -7.47
C VAL A 28 -6.84 4.80 -7.61
N PHE A 29 -5.94 4.49 -8.52
CA PHE A 29 -5.36 3.17 -8.71
C PHE A 29 -3.92 3.20 -8.23
N PHE A 30 -3.64 2.52 -7.11
CA PHE A 30 -2.29 2.35 -6.60
C PHE A 30 -1.70 1.08 -7.16
N GLU A 31 -0.48 1.17 -7.66
CA GLU A 31 0.26 0.05 -8.22
C GLU A 31 1.55 -0.15 -7.43
N THR A 32 1.86 -1.39 -7.07
CA THR A 32 3.13 -1.76 -6.41
C THR A 32 3.72 -2.99 -7.08
N ASP A 33 5.04 -3.08 -7.16
CA ASP A 33 5.73 -4.31 -7.54
C ASP A 33 6.03 -5.24 -6.35
N SER A 34 5.71 -4.79 -5.12
CA SER A 34 5.79 -5.60 -3.91
C SER A 34 4.55 -6.48 -3.74
N LYS A 35 4.67 -7.75 -4.19
CA LYS A 35 3.60 -8.74 -4.07
C LYS A 35 3.15 -8.95 -2.62
N LEU A 36 4.12 -9.03 -1.69
CA LEU A 36 3.84 -9.20 -0.26
C LEU A 36 3.03 -8.04 0.31
N LEU A 37 3.39 -6.80 -0.04
CA LEU A 37 2.63 -5.63 0.41
C LEU A 37 1.23 -5.63 -0.17
N SER A 38 1.07 -5.96 -1.46
CA SER A 38 -0.24 -6.07 -2.09
C SER A 38 -1.12 -7.14 -1.45
N GLU A 39 -0.56 -8.29 -1.09
CA GLU A 39 -1.29 -9.36 -0.40
C GLU A 39 -1.69 -8.93 1.01
N ASP A 40 -0.77 -8.31 1.75
CA ASP A 40 -1.06 -7.76 3.08
C ASP A 40 -2.12 -6.65 3.02
N VAL A 41 -2.11 -5.75 2.03
CA VAL A 41 -3.13 -4.67 1.95
C VAL A 41 -4.52 -5.23 1.58
N ASN A 42 -4.59 -6.24 0.71
CA ASN A 42 -5.87 -6.78 0.21
C ASN A 42 -6.44 -7.93 1.07
N SER A 43 -5.66 -8.54 1.95
CA SER A 43 -6.16 -9.56 2.89
C SER A 43 -6.80 -8.93 4.13
N GLU A 44 -7.75 -9.64 4.75
CA GLU A 44 -8.27 -9.30 6.08
C GLU A 44 -7.41 -9.88 7.22
N ASP A 45 -6.50 -10.80 6.90
CA ASP A 45 -5.65 -11.50 7.88
C ASP A 45 -4.63 -10.58 8.54
N GLN A 46 -3.98 -11.04 9.61
CA GLN A 46 -2.86 -10.31 10.22
C GLN A 46 -1.73 -10.11 9.18
N PRO A 47 -1.14 -8.90 9.06
CA PRO A 47 0.00 -8.68 8.17
C PRO A 47 1.16 -9.62 8.52
N LEU A 48 1.81 -10.20 7.50
CA LEU A 48 2.86 -11.20 7.69
C LEU A 48 4.12 -10.60 8.35
N CYS A 49 4.41 -9.33 8.07
CA CYS A 49 5.55 -8.62 8.63
C CYS A 49 5.13 -7.72 9.79
N TRP A 50 5.60 -8.04 11.00
CA TRP A 50 5.31 -7.25 12.21
C TRP A 50 5.77 -5.79 12.13
N LYS A 51 6.79 -5.49 11.31
CA LYS A 51 7.35 -4.14 11.15
C LYS A 51 6.48 -3.20 10.32
N THR A 52 5.59 -3.73 9.49
CA THR A 52 4.73 -2.95 8.58
C THR A 52 3.26 -2.97 8.97
N VAL A 53 2.94 -3.50 10.15
CA VAL A 53 1.55 -3.67 10.61
C VAL A 53 0.82 -2.33 10.66
N ALA A 54 1.47 -1.28 11.18
CA ALA A 54 0.83 0.03 11.31
C ALA A 54 0.48 0.63 9.94
N GLU A 55 1.42 0.53 8.98
CA GLU A 55 1.28 1.02 7.62
C GLU A 55 0.20 0.25 6.85
N VAL A 56 0.20 -1.08 6.94
CA VAL A 56 -0.82 -1.93 6.30
C VAL A 56 -2.22 -1.65 6.87
N LEU A 57 -2.35 -1.49 8.19
CA LEU A 57 -3.63 -1.15 8.81
C LEU A 57 -4.13 0.24 8.39
N ALA A 58 -3.24 1.21 8.26
CA ALA A 58 -3.58 2.54 7.74
C ALA A 58 -4.09 2.44 6.30
N LEU A 59 -3.36 1.75 5.41
CA LEU A 59 -3.78 1.52 4.03
C LEU A 59 -5.16 0.85 3.96
N ARG A 60 -5.34 -0.29 4.64
CA ARG A 60 -6.63 -1.02 4.68
C ARG A 60 -7.79 -0.14 5.13
N ARG A 61 -7.58 0.68 6.16
CA ARG A 61 -8.62 1.60 6.66
C ARG A 61 -9.05 2.58 5.58
N GLU A 62 -8.11 3.23 4.91
CA GLU A 62 -8.43 4.22 3.88
C GLU A 62 -9.10 3.57 2.66
N PHE A 63 -8.63 2.41 2.20
CA PHE A 63 -9.28 1.70 1.09
C PHE A 63 -10.72 1.27 1.40
N ARG A 64 -11.04 0.96 2.67
CA ARG A 64 -12.44 0.71 3.07
C ARG A 64 -13.31 1.97 3.04
N MET A 65 -12.73 3.14 3.30
CA MET A 65 -13.45 4.42 3.25
C MET A 65 -13.56 4.97 1.82
N GLN A 66 -12.73 4.49 0.90
CA GLN A 66 -12.66 4.92 -0.50
C GLN A 66 -12.99 3.74 -1.44
N PRO A 67 -14.27 3.35 -1.61
CA PRO A 67 -14.65 2.13 -2.33
C PRO A 67 -14.27 2.12 -3.82
N ASP A 68 -14.04 3.30 -4.41
CA ASP A 68 -13.60 3.45 -5.80
C ASP A 68 -12.08 3.38 -5.97
N TRP A 69 -11.33 3.29 -4.87
CA TRP A 69 -9.87 3.17 -4.89
C TRP A 69 -9.44 1.70 -4.88
N SER A 70 -8.29 1.40 -5.48
CA SER A 70 -7.76 0.04 -5.52
C SER A 70 -6.25 0.01 -5.32
N PHE A 71 -5.75 -1.08 -4.72
CA PHE A 71 -4.32 -1.35 -4.55
C PHE A 71 -3.95 -2.65 -5.24
N CYS A 72 -3.16 -2.57 -6.32
CA CYS A 72 -2.89 -3.71 -7.19
C CYS A 72 -1.39 -4.00 -7.30
N TRP A 73 -1.07 -5.30 -7.38
CA TRP A 73 0.27 -5.74 -7.73
C TRP A 73 0.50 -5.68 -9.24
N ILE A 74 1.64 -5.12 -9.65
CA ILE A 74 2.12 -5.15 -11.03
C ILE A 74 3.53 -5.76 -11.10
N PRO A 75 3.91 -6.43 -12.20
CA PRO A 75 5.29 -6.87 -12.38
C PRO A 75 6.26 -5.69 -12.38
N ARG A 76 7.40 -5.83 -11.68
CA ARG A 76 8.45 -4.79 -11.60
C ARG A 76 8.90 -4.19 -12.94
N LYS A 77 8.83 -4.96 -14.03
CA LYS A 77 9.16 -4.47 -15.38
C LYS A 77 8.22 -3.35 -15.86
N LEU A 78 7.03 -3.24 -15.27
CA LEU A 78 6.03 -2.21 -15.56
C LEU A 78 6.10 -1.03 -14.57
N ASN A 79 6.85 -1.16 -13.47
CA ASN A 79 7.02 -0.13 -12.43
C ASN A 79 8.41 0.51 -12.56
N GLN A 80 8.60 1.40 -13.56
CA GLN A 80 9.89 2.05 -13.88
C GLN A 80 10.01 3.48 -13.34
#